data_AF-B3E7Z6-F1
#
_entry.id   AF-B3E7Z6-F1
#
_cell.length_a   1.000
_cell.length_b   1.000
_cell.length_c   1.000
_cell.angle_alpha   90.00
_cell.angle_beta   90.00
_cell.angle_gamma   90.00
#
_symmetry.space_group_name_H-M   'P 1'
#
loop_
_entity.id
_entity.type
_entity.pdbx_description
1 polymer ?
#
loop_
_entity_poly.entity_id
_entity_poly.type
_entity_poly.pdbx_seq_one_letter_code
_entity_poly.pdbx_strand_id
1 'polypeptide(L)'
;MCCSSDKIPQVDYKHLLKALRLTPSQKRLLYALCRQPTAHVFAADFMTKHGLTSGGIRSALDKLDNLCLIKQDSTGVWRLANPGMQAWLHLLLTTNDPEKAEHLRFGEWAEPTSKQLVLTKAVLRAAEQLNITTAELAPILGVGRTTVNHLVSRNYELSPAKKEWELGALFVRMNIALDVLVSGSQADAQKWLNSGNAALGGQKPIQLIPTIEGLVRVVQYLESVDK
;
A
#
# COMPACT_ATOMS: atom_id res chain seq x y z
N MET A 1 29.61 1.61 -7.07
CA MET A 1 28.66 2.59 -7.65
C MET A 1 27.26 2.12 -7.31
N CYS A 2 26.77 2.50 -6.11
CA CYS A 2 25.44 2.13 -5.67
C CYS A 2 24.45 3.18 -6.20
N CYS A 3 23.34 2.69 -6.75
CA CYS A 3 22.27 3.45 -7.37
C CYS A 3 21.90 4.68 -6.53
N SER A 4 21.93 5.86 -7.17
CA SER A 4 21.34 7.07 -6.63
C SER A 4 19.93 6.74 -6.17
N SER A 5 19.65 7.06 -4.91
CA SER A 5 18.27 7.24 -4.46
C SER A 5 17.66 8.29 -5.39
N ASP A 6 16.84 7.85 -6.34
CA ASP A 6 15.93 8.73 -7.06
C ASP A 6 15.10 9.42 -5.98
N LYS A 7 15.51 10.64 -5.63
CA LYS A 7 14.76 11.51 -4.75
C LYS A 7 13.44 11.74 -5.45
N ILE A 8 12.39 11.09 -4.97
CA ILE A 8 11.01 11.41 -5.33
C ILE A 8 10.91 12.94 -5.24
N PRO A 9 10.50 13.64 -6.31
CA PRO A 9 10.45 15.10 -6.28
C PRO A 9 9.57 15.52 -5.11
N GLN A 10 10.14 16.24 -4.14
CA GLN A 10 9.39 16.74 -3.00
C GLN A 10 8.26 17.64 -3.52
N VAL A 11 7.02 17.16 -3.40
CA VAL A 11 5.86 17.92 -3.86
C VAL A 11 5.54 18.95 -2.80
N ASP A 12 5.59 20.21 -3.21
CA ASP A 12 5.14 21.35 -2.41
C ASP A 12 3.63 21.53 -2.59
N TYR A 13 2.84 21.17 -1.57
CA TYR A 13 1.37 21.23 -1.65
C TYR A 13 0.84 22.64 -1.89
N LYS A 14 1.54 23.68 -1.39
CA LYS A 14 1.16 25.08 -1.57
C LYS A 14 1.32 25.51 -3.02
N HIS A 15 2.44 25.13 -3.65
CA HIS A 15 2.66 25.40 -5.07
C HIS A 15 1.72 24.57 -5.95
N LEU A 16 1.49 23.31 -5.60
CA LEU A 16 0.54 22.44 -6.31
C LEU A 16 -0.87 23.04 -6.33
N LEU A 17 -1.41 23.44 -5.17
CA LEU A 17 -2.75 24.04 -5.11
C LEU A 17 -2.86 25.38 -5.86
N LYS A 18 -1.78 26.17 -5.90
CA LYS A 18 -1.71 27.40 -6.71
C LYS A 18 -1.73 27.08 -8.20
N ALA A 19 -0.97 26.07 -8.63
CA ALA A 19 -0.87 25.68 -10.04
C ALA A 19 -2.18 25.11 -10.60
N LEU A 20 -2.96 24.40 -9.77
CA LEU A 20 -4.21 23.75 -10.20
C LEU A 20 -5.39 24.69 -10.48
N ARG A 21 -5.27 25.99 -10.14
CA ARG A 21 -6.30 27.03 -10.43
C ARG A 21 -7.74 26.63 -10.05
N LEU A 22 -7.91 25.99 -8.90
CA LEU A 22 -9.22 25.55 -8.41
C LEU A 22 -10.18 26.73 -8.20
N THR A 23 -11.44 26.55 -8.58
CA THR A 23 -12.52 27.53 -8.34
C THR A 23 -12.85 27.64 -6.85
N PRO A 24 -13.52 28.71 -6.39
CA PRO A 24 -13.92 28.85 -4.98
C PRO A 24 -14.78 27.67 -4.48
N SER A 25 -15.68 27.15 -5.32
CA SER A 25 -16.52 26.00 -4.99
C SER A 25 -15.72 24.70 -4.85
N GLN A 26 -14.73 24.48 -5.73
CA GLN A 26 -13.81 23.34 -5.64
C GLN A 26 -12.96 23.39 -4.37
N LYS A 27 -12.40 24.56 -4.06
CA LYS A 27 -11.63 24.76 -2.82
C LYS A 27 -12.50 24.52 -1.58
N ARG A 28 -13.75 25.02 -1.56
CA ARG A 28 -14.67 24.76 -0.44
C ARG A 28 -14.90 23.27 -0.22
N LEU A 29 -15.17 22.50 -1.27
CA LEU A 29 -15.37 21.06 -1.12
C LEU A 29 -14.10 20.36 -0.62
N LEU A 30 -12.93 20.70 -1.18
CA LEU A 30 -11.65 20.17 -0.73
C LEU A 30 -11.41 20.45 0.76
N TYR A 31 -11.65 21.68 1.21
CA TYR A 31 -11.48 22.08 2.61
C TYR A 31 -12.52 21.44 3.54
N ALA A 32 -13.76 21.27 3.06
CA ALA A 32 -14.81 20.57 3.78
C ALA A 32 -14.44 19.10 4.02
N LEU A 33 -14.02 18.38 2.98
CA LEU A 33 -13.58 16.99 3.07
C LEU A 33 -12.30 16.82 3.92
N CYS A 34 -11.42 17.82 3.92
CA CYS A 34 -10.26 17.84 4.80
C CYS A 34 -10.65 17.91 6.29
N ARG A 35 -11.68 18.68 6.62
CA ARG A 35 -12.19 18.84 8.00
C ARG A 35 -13.12 17.70 8.42
N GLN A 36 -13.91 17.20 7.49
CA GLN A 36 -14.93 16.18 7.73
C GLN A 36 -15.05 15.25 6.51
N PRO A 37 -14.26 14.16 6.46
CA PRO A 37 -14.50 13.07 5.53
C PRO A 37 -15.92 12.52 5.71
N THR A 38 -16.65 12.31 4.62
CA THR A 38 -18.06 11.89 4.69
C THR A 38 -18.50 11.07 3.48
N ALA A 39 -19.41 10.12 3.70
CA ALA A 39 -20.13 9.45 2.61
C ALA A 39 -21.30 10.31 2.06
N HIS A 40 -21.72 11.33 2.80
CA HIS A 40 -22.94 12.10 2.54
C HIS A 40 -22.64 13.54 2.15
N VAL A 41 -21.82 13.76 1.12
CA VAL A 41 -21.44 15.11 0.64
C VAL A 41 -22.62 15.95 0.16
N PHE A 42 -23.74 15.32 -0.21
CA PHE A 42 -24.98 15.97 -0.63
C PHE A 42 -26.02 16.11 0.49
N ALA A 43 -25.70 15.73 1.74
CA ALA A 43 -26.62 15.92 2.85
C ALA A 43 -26.80 17.41 3.18
N ALA A 44 -28.02 17.79 3.55
CA ALA A 44 -28.38 19.19 3.76
C ALA A 44 -27.58 19.84 4.90
N ASP A 45 -27.31 19.10 5.97
CA ASP A 45 -26.49 19.53 7.09
C ASP A 45 -25.04 19.81 6.67
N PHE A 46 -24.43 18.91 5.89
CA PHE A 46 -23.08 19.07 5.36
C PHE A 46 -22.98 20.26 4.39
N MET A 47 -23.95 20.37 3.48
CA MET A 47 -24.01 21.47 2.50
C MET A 47 -24.12 22.83 3.20
N THR A 48 -25.05 22.97 4.15
CA THR A 48 -25.25 24.21 4.91
C THR A 48 -24.02 24.54 5.75
N LYS A 49 -23.45 23.56 6.46
CA LYS A 49 -22.26 23.75 7.31
C LYS A 49 -21.04 24.29 6.53
N HIS A 50 -20.89 23.88 5.27
CA HIS A 50 -19.72 24.22 4.46
C HIS A 50 -20.00 25.23 3.34
N GLY A 51 -21.22 25.77 3.25
CA GLY A 51 -21.60 26.76 2.23
C GLY A 51 -21.49 26.20 0.81
N LEU A 52 -21.97 24.97 0.61
CA LEU A 52 -21.90 24.23 -0.66
C LEU A 52 -23.29 24.14 -1.30
N THR A 53 -23.32 24.13 -2.63
CA THR A 53 -24.54 23.83 -3.41
C THR A 53 -24.38 22.48 -4.12
N SER A 54 -25.48 21.80 -4.41
CA SER A 54 -25.43 20.48 -5.08
C SER A 54 -24.73 20.54 -6.44
N GLY A 55 -24.95 21.60 -7.23
CA GLY A 55 -24.25 21.83 -8.50
C GLY A 55 -22.76 22.09 -8.31
N GLY A 56 -22.39 22.89 -7.29
CA GLY A 56 -21.00 23.15 -6.93
C GLY A 56 -20.26 21.89 -6.47
N ILE A 57 -20.92 21.03 -5.67
CA ILE A 57 -20.36 19.75 -5.22
C ILE A 57 -20.12 18.82 -6.40
N ARG A 58 -21.10 18.65 -7.31
CA ARG A 58 -20.95 17.76 -8.47
C ARG A 58 -19.77 18.18 -9.37
N SER A 59 -19.68 19.48 -9.69
CA SER A 59 -18.56 20.01 -10.46
C SER A 59 -17.22 19.89 -9.73
N ALA A 60 -17.22 20.04 -8.40
CA ALA A 60 -16.02 19.92 -7.60
C ALA A 60 -15.55 18.48 -7.47
N LEU A 61 -16.44 17.51 -7.25
CA LEU A 61 -16.10 16.08 -7.22
C LEU A 61 -15.44 15.66 -8.52
N ASP A 62 -16.07 15.95 -9.66
CA ASP A 62 -15.53 15.62 -10.98
C ASP A 62 -14.12 16.20 -11.18
N LYS A 63 -13.91 17.48 -10.88
CA LYS A 63 -12.60 18.11 -11.08
C LYS A 63 -11.54 17.59 -10.11
N LEU A 64 -11.87 17.43 -8.83
CA LEU A 64 -10.90 17.05 -7.80
C LEU A 64 -10.51 15.57 -7.88
N ASP A 65 -11.45 14.71 -8.27
CA ASP A 65 -11.21 13.28 -8.48
C ASP A 65 -10.33 13.05 -9.72
N ASN A 66 -10.63 13.75 -10.83
CA ASN A 66 -9.78 13.75 -12.04
C ASN A 66 -8.34 14.26 -11.79
N LEU A 67 -8.14 15.10 -10.78
CA LEU A 67 -6.82 15.59 -10.35
C LEU A 67 -6.18 14.71 -9.26
N CYS A 68 -6.82 13.61 -8.89
CA CYS A 68 -6.40 12.71 -7.81
C CYS A 68 -6.19 13.43 -6.47
N LEU A 69 -6.92 14.51 -6.20
CA LEU A 69 -6.84 15.26 -4.93
C LEU A 69 -7.73 14.67 -3.85
N ILE A 70 -8.82 14.01 -4.25
CA ILE A 70 -9.78 13.33 -3.39
C ILE A 70 -9.95 11.89 -3.87
N LYS A 71 -10.52 11.05 -3.01
CA LYS A 71 -10.92 9.69 -3.36
C LYS A 71 -12.11 9.26 -2.51
N GLN A 72 -12.89 8.32 -3.02
CA GLN A 72 -13.88 7.58 -2.24
C GLN A 72 -13.27 6.24 -1.82
N ASP A 73 -13.32 5.92 -0.53
CA ASP A 73 -12.85 4.61 -0.06
C ASP A 73 -13.91 3.51 -0.24
N SER A 74 -13.56 2.28 0.13
CA SER A 74 -14.46 1.12 0.02
C SER A 74 -15.72 1.22 0.88
N THR A 75 -15.78 2.15 1.84
CA THR A 75 -16.95 2.41 2.69
C THR A 75 -17.84 3.53 2.12
N GLY A 76 -17.48 4.07 0.95
CA GLY A 76 -18.20 5.16 0.31
C GLY A 76 -17.84 6.55 0.85
N VAL A 77 -16.83 6.66 1.73
CA VAL A 77 -16.46 7.93 2.36
C VAL A 77 -15.48 8.69 1.47
N TRP A 78 -15.85 9.92 1.11
CA TRP A 78 -14.99 10.88 0.42
C TRP A 78 -13.98 11.50 1.38
N ARG A 79 -12.72 11.58 0.94
CA ARG A 79 -11.59 12.17 1.68
C ARG A 79 -10.49 12.67 0.73
N LEU A 80 -9.51 13.39 1.27
CA LEU A 80 -8.31 13.74 0.49
C LEU A 80 -7.52 12.46 0.15
N ALA A 81 -6.98 12.41 -1.07
CA ALA A 81 -6.25 11.24 -1.55
C ALA A 81 -4.92 11.07 -0.82
N ASN A 82 -4.18 12.18 -0.66
CA ASN A 82 -2.88 12.25 -0.01
C ASN A 82 -3.01 12.63 1.48
N PRO A 83 -2.59 11.76 2.42
CA PRO A 83 -2.66 12.01 3.86
C PRO A 83 -1.78 13.17 4.33
N GLY A 84 -0.62 13.39 3.68
CA GLY A 84 0.26 14.52 3.98
C GLY A 84 -0.40 15.85 3.65
N MET A 85 -1.02 15.93 2.47
CA MET A 85 -1.83 17.09 2.08
C MET A 85 -3.00 17.31 3.03
N GLN A 86 -3.66 16.24 3.49
CA GLN A 86 -4.73 16.34 4.48
C GLN A 86 -4.23 16.85 5.83
N ALA A 87 -3.11 16.32 6.34
CA ALA A 87 -2.52 16.77 7.59
C ALA A 87 -2.08 18.24 7.51
N TRP A 88 -1.39 18.60 6.42
CA TRP A 88 -0.97 19.95 6.12
C TRP A 88 -2.15 20.92 6.04
N LEU A 89 -3.17 20.59 5.25
CA LEU A 89 -4.33 21.44 5.04
C LEU A 89 -5.19 21.53 6.30
N HIS A 90 -5.34 20.44 7.06
CA HIS A 90 -6.05 20.44 8.32
C HIS A 90 -5.38 21.41 9.30
N LEU A 91 -4.05 21.30 9.50
CA LEU A 91 -3.31 22.25 10.32
C LEU A 91 -3.51 23.68 9.83
N LEU A 92 -3.30 23.95 8.54
CA LEU A 92 -3.49 25.28 7.97
C LEU A 92 -4.92 25.85 8.20
N LEU A 93 -5.93 24.98 8.29
CA LEU A 93 -7.33 25.33 8.50
C LEU A 93 -7.75 25.38 9.97
N THR A 94 -6.97 24.85 10.91
CA THR A 94 -7.35 24.71 12.34
C THR A 94 -6.36 25.31 13.34
N THR A 95 -5.09 25.53 12.98
CA THR A 95 -4.11 26.14 13.89
C THR A 95 -4.01 27.66 13.68
N ASN A 96 -3.75 28.39 14.78
CA ASN A 96 -3.36 29.80 14.74
C ASN A 96 -1.84 29.99 14.52
N ASP A 97 -1.10 28.89 14.40
CA ASP A 97 0.36 28.85 14.26
C ASP A 97 0.75 28.33 12.86
N PRO A 98 0.95 29.22 11.88
CA PRO A 98 1.25 28.84 10.50
C PRO A 98 2.61 28.17 10.30
N GLU A 99 3.56 28.31 11.24
CA GLU A 99 4.89 27.69 11.10
C GLU A 99 4.80 26.16 11.15
N LYS A 100 3.96 25.61 12.03
CA LYS A 100 3.70 24.16 12.09
C LYS A 100 3.16 23.59 10.79
N ALA A 101 2.35 24.37 10.05
CA ALA A 101 1.85 23.96 8.75
C ALA A 101 2.94 24.09 7.66
N GLU A 102 3.79 25.11 7.70
CA GLU A 102 4.88 25.26 6.71
C GLU A 102 5.89 24.11 6.76
N HIS A 103 6.15 23.51 7.92
CA HIS A 103 7.01 22.31 8.02
C HIS A 103 6.45 21.07 7.31
N LEU A 104 5.12 20.95 7.21
CA LEU A 104 4.44 19.82 6.56
C LEU A 104 4.09 20.09 5.09
N ARG A 105 4.51 21.23 4.55
CA ARG A 105 4.28 21.65 3.16
C ARG A 105 4.95 20.73 2.14
N PHE A 106 6.05 20.09 2.54
CA PHE A 106 6.82 19.18 1.70
C PHE A 106 6.32 17.74 1.89
N GLY A 107 5.87 17.14 0.79
CA GLY A 107 5.40 15.77 0.75
C GLY A 107 6.53 14.75 0.88
N GLU A 108 6.99 14.47 2.10
CA GLU A 108 7.67 13.18 2.43
C GLU A 108 6.64 12.10 2.82
N TRP A 109 5.36 12.37 2.60
CA TRP A 109 4.29 11.46 2.91
C TRP A 109 4.14 10.50 1.75
N ALA A 110 4.77 9.32 1.87
CA ALA A 110 4.45 8.19 1.02
C ALA A 110 2.92 8.02 1.00
N GLU A 111 2.31 8.06 -0.18
CA GLU A 111 0.90 7.71 -0.38
C GLU A 111 0.56 6.45 0.42
N PRO A 112 -0.65 6.33 1.01
CA PRO A 112 -1.07 5.11 1.68
C PRO A 112 -0.99 4.02 0.62
N THR A 113 0.06 3.22 0.72
CA THR A 113 0.44 2.27 -0.32
C THR A 113 -0.75 1.34 -0.47
N SER A 114 -1.29 1.20 -1.69
CA SER A 114 -2.45 0.33 -1.93
C SER A 114 -2.14 -1.06 -1.36
N LYS A 115 -3.14 -1.76 -0.81
CA LYS A 115 -2.91 -3.10 -0.25
C LYS A 115 -2.28 -4.04 -1.30
N GLN A 116 -2.69 -3.88 -2.55
CA GLN A 116 -2.13 -4.50 -3.75
C GLN A 116 -0.62 -4.26 -3.86
N LEU A 117 -0.18 -3.00 -3.81
CA LEU A 117 1.22 -2.63 -3.91
C LEU A 117 2.03 -3.04 -2.69
N VAL A 118 1.46 -2.99 -1.48
CA VAL A 118 2.09 -3.48 -0.25
C VAL A 118 2.38 -4.97 -0.36
N LEU A 119 1.37 -5.78 -0.66
CA LEU A 119 1.55 -7.22 -0.75
C LEU A 119 2.48 -7.60 -1.90
N THR A 120 2.32 -6.96 -3.07
CA THR A 120 3.20 -7.20 -4.22
C THR A 120 4.67 -6.92 -3.88
N LYS A 121 4.96 -5.79 -3.23
CA LYS A 121 6.32 -5.48 -2.76
C LYS A 121 6.83 -6.48 -1.73
N ALA A 122 5.97 -6.88 -0.77
CA ALA A 122 6.34 -7.83 0.27
C ALA A 122 6.69 -9.21 -0.30
N VAL A 123 5.90 -9.70 -1.26
CA VAL A 123 6.15 -10.97 -1.97
C VAL A 123 7.48 -10.92 -2.73
N LEU A 124 7.71 -9.86 -3.51
CA LEU A 124 8.95 -9.72 -4.28
C LEU A 124 10.18 -9.62 -3.37
N ARG A 125 10.06 -8.90 -2.25
CA ARG A 125 11.14 -8.78 -1.24
C ARG A 125 11.41 -10.12 -0.56
N ALA A 126 10.37 -10.86 -0.19
CA ALA A 126 10.53 -12.19 0.40
C ALA A 126 11.22 -13.15 -0.58
N ALA A 127 10.84 -13.12 -1.86
CA ALA A 127 11.49 -13.92 -2.90
C ALA A 127 12.98 -13.56 -3.06
N GLU A 128 13.31 -12.26 -3.08
CA GLU A 128 14.71 -11.79 -3.12
C GLU A 128 15.50 -12.22 -1.88
N GLN A 129 14.94 -12.05 -0.67
CA GLN A 129 15.58 -12.45 0.58
C GLN A 129 15.90 -13.95 0.60
N LEU A 130 14.96 -14.78 0.15
CA LEU A 130 15.09 -16.23 0.14
C LEU A 130 15.81 -16.78 -1.11
N ASN A 131 16.26 -15.90 -2.01
CA ASN A 131 16.87 -16.25 -3.30
C ASN A 131 15.98 -17.18 -4.17
N ILE A 132 14.67 -16.92 -4.16
CA ILE A 132 13.67 -17.60 -4.97
C ILE A 132 13.56 -16.90 -6.32
N THR A 133 13.80 -17.64 -7.39
CA THR A 133 13.71 -17.13 -8.76
C THR A 133 12.26 -16.88 -9.19
N THR A 134 12.04 -16.10 -10.25
CA THR A 134 10.70 -15.90 -10.83
C THR A 134 10.05 -17.22 -11.29
N ALA A 135 10.88 -18.19 -11.69
CA ALA A 135 10.47 -19.53 -12.08
C ALA A 135 9.92 -20.34 -10.90
N GLU A 136 10.51 -20.20 -9.72
CA GLU A 136 10.10 -20.87 -8.48
C GLU A 136 8.96 -20.13 -7.79
N LEU A 137 8.89 -18.81 -7.91
CA LEU A 137 7.80 -18.00 -7.34
C LEU A 137 6.46 -18.24 -8.05
N ALA A 138 6.47 -18.54 -9.35
CA ALA A 138 5.27 -18.80 -10.14
C ALA A 138 4.36 -19.90 -9.55
N PRO A 139 4.85 -21.12 -9.28
CA PRO A 139 4.03 -22.16 -8.66
C PRO A 139 3.60 -21.81 -7.22
N ILE A 140 4.45 -21.14 -6.43
CA ILE A 140 4.10 -20.69 -5.07
C ILE A 140 2.87 -19.77 -5.09
N LEU A 141 2.80 -18.85 -6.07
CA LEU A 141 1.69 -17.92 -6.25
C LEU A 141 0.51 -18.53 -7.04
N GLY A 142 0.64 -19.74 -7.58
CA GLY A 142 -0.37 -20.36 -8.42
C GLY A 142 -0.62 -19.64 -9.75
N VAL A 143 0.38 -18.93 -10.29
CA VAL A 143 0.29 -18.16 -11.54
C VAL A 143 1.35 -18.60 -12.55
N GLY A 144 1.23 -18.15 -13.80
CA GLY A 144 2.24 -18.38 -14.83
C GLY A 144 3.47 -17.47 -14.67
N ARG A 145 4.61 -17.89 -15.24
CA ARG A 145 5.86 -17.10 -15.24
C ARG A 145 5.70 -15.71 -15.82
N THR A 146 4.86 -15.55 -16.85
CA THR A 146 4.55 -14.25 -17.46
C THR A 146 3.97 -13.28 -16.44
N THR A 147 3.02 -13.73 -15.61
CA THR A 147 2.43 -12.92 -14.53
C THR A 147 3.48 -12.49 -13.52
N VAL A 148 4.39 -13.39 -13.12
CA VAL A 148 5.49 -13.05 -12.21
C VAL A 148 6.43 -12.02 -12.83
N ASN A 149 6.76 -12.15 -14.11
CA ASN A 149 7.58 -11.16 -14.80
C ASN A 149 6.88 -9.78 -14.83
N HIS A 150 5.56 -9.74 -14.99
CA HIS A 150 4.79 -8.49 -14.87
C HIS A 150 4.77 -7.93 -13.43
N LEU A 151 4.75 -8.78 -12.40
CA LEU A 151 4.92 -8.33 -11.00
C LEU A 151 6.29 -7.65 -10.82
N VAL A 152 7.37 -8.30 -11.29
CA VAL A 152 8.74 -7.78 -11.21
C VAL A 152 8.89 -6.47 -11.98
N SER A 153 8.32 -6.40 -13.20
CA SER A 153 8.36 -5.20 -14.03
C SER A 153 7.34 -4.13 -13.61
N ARG A 154 6.60 -4.33 -12.51
CA ARG A 154 5.53 -3.45 -12.00
C ARG A 154 4.41 -3.13 -13.00
N ASN A 155 4.19 -4.02 -13.97
CA ASN A 155 3.06 -3.95 -14.91
C ASN A 155 1.83 -4.72 -14.42
N TYR A 156 1.94 -5.37 -13.26
CA TYR A 156 0.86 -6.07 -12.58
C TYR A 156 1.03 -5.94 -11.07
N GLU A 157 -0.09 -5.86 -10.35
CA GLU A 157 -0.13 -5.95 -8.90
C GLU A 157 -1.06 -7.09 -8.49
N LEU A 158 -0.73 -7.76 -7.38
CA LEU A 158 -1.60 -8.79 -6.79
C LEU A 158 -2.96 -8.18 -6.43
N SER A 159 -4.02 -8.89 -6.80
CA SER A 159 -5.40 -8.39 -6.66
C SER A 159 -6.18 -9.19 -5.62
N PRO A 160 -6.83 -8.54 -4.62
CA PRO A 160 -7.68 -9.19 -3.63
C PRO A 160 -8.82 -10.02 -4.22
N ALA A 161 -9.20 -9.78 -5.47
CA ALA A 161 -10.24 -10.53 -6.17
C ALA A 161 -9.75 -11.86 -6.78
N LYS A 162 -8.46 -12.17 -6.68
CA LYS A 162 -7.85 -13.33 -7.33
C LYS A 162 -7.08 -14.21 -6.35
N LYS A 163 -6.89 -15.48 -6.72
CA LYS A 163 -6.37 -16.53 -5.83
C LYS A 163 -4.92 -16.30 -5.41
N GLU A 164 -4.12 -15.68 -6.26
CA GLU A 164 -2.72 -15.34 -5.96
C GLU A 164 -2.58 -14.34 -4.81
N TRP A 165 -3.65 -13.64 -4.43
CA TRP A 165 -3.67 -12.77 -3.26
C TRP A 165 -3.45 -13.55 -1.96
N GLU A 166 -4.23 -14.61 -1.76
CA GLU A 166 -4.16 -15.43 -0.54
C GLU A 166 -2.84 -16.20 -0.49
N LEU A 167 -2.37 -16.71 -1.63
CA LEU A 167 -1.08 -17.40 -1.74
C LEU A 167 0.11 -16.45 -1.50
N GLY A 168 0.06 -15.24 -2.05
CA GLY A 168 1.06 -14.20 -1.78
C GLY A 168 1.11 -13.82 -0.30
N ALA A 169 -0.05 -13.65 0.34
CA ALA A 169 -0.13 -13.36 1.77
C ALA A 169 0.43 -14.50 2.62
N LEU A 170 0.11 -15.75 2.28
CA LEU A 170 0.60 -16.93 2.98
C LEU A 170 2.12 -17.10 2.83
N PHE A 171 2.67 -16.83 1.63
CA PHE A 171 4.11 -16.85 1.40
C PHE A 171 4.85 -15.76 2.18
N VAL A 172 4.32 -14.53 2.23
CA VAL A 172 4.90 -13.46 3.07
C VAL A 172 4.85 -13.84 4.55
N ARG A 173 3.76 -14.44 5.00
CA ARG A 173 3.61 -14.92 6.38
C ARG A 173 4.65 -16.00 6.72
N MET A 174 4.88 -16.95 5.81
CA MET A 174 5.96 -17.93 5.93
C MET A 174 7.32 -17.26 6.10
N ASN A 175 7.62 -16.28 5.24
CA ASN A 175 8.90 -15.56 5.28
C ASN A 175 9.09 -14.83 6.62
N ILE A 176 8.04 -14.18 7.14
CA ILE A 176 8.10 -13.51 8.44
C ILE A 176 8.34 -14.51 9.58
N ALA A 177 7.61 -15.63 9.61
CA ALA A 177 7.80 -16.64 10.66
C ALA A 177 9.20 -17.28 10.61
N LEU A 178 9.74 -17.48 9.40
CA LEU A 178 11.12 -17.93 9.22
C LEU A 178 12.12 -16.89 9.70
N ASP A 179 11.91 -15.62 9.37
CA ASP A 179 12.76 -14.50 9.79
C ASP A 179 12.87 -14.43 11.32
N VAL A 180 11.76 -14.65 12.03
CA VAL A 180 11.74 -14.76 13.50
C VAL A 180 12.58 -15.95 13.97
N LEU A 181 12.38 -17.14 13.40
CA LEU A 181 13.14 -18.35 13.75
C LEU A 181 14.66 -18.17 13.58
N VAL A 182 15.09 -17.44 12.55
CA VAL A 182 16.52 -17.21 12.27
C VAL A 182 17.04 -15.86 12.76
N SER A 183 16.25 -15.15 13.58
CA SER A 183 16.62 -13.84 14.13
C SER A 183 17.07 -12.81 13.08
N GLY A 184 16.43 -12.79 11.90
CA GLY A 184 16.72 -11.84 10.83
C GLY A 184 17.89 -12.19 9.90
N SER A 185 18.56 -13.33 10.10
CA SER A 185 19.70 -13.74 9.29
C SER A 185 19.26 -14.30 7.93
N GLN A 186 19.47 -13.52 6.86
CA GLN A 186 19.14 -13.96 5.48
C GLN A 186 19.86 -15.25 5.08
N ALA A 187 21.14 -15.40 5.47
CA ALA A 187 21.92 -16.60 5.15
C ALA A 187 21.35 -17.85 5.85
N ASP A 188 20.91 -17.71 7.10
CA ASP A 188 20.30 -18.81 7.84
C ASP A 188 18.90 -19.14 7.35
N ALA A 189 18.12 -18.14 6.92
CA ALA A 189 16.81 -18.37 6.27
C ALA A 189 16.98 -19.23 5.00
N GLN A 190 17.92 -18.84 4.12
CA GLN A 190 18.21 -19.58 2.90
C GLN A 190 18.74 -20.99 3.20
N LYS A 191 19.64 -21.11 4.18
CA LYS A 191 20.17 -22.41 4.61
C LYS A 191 19.06 -23.31 5.16
N TRP A 192 18.17 -22.78 5.98
CA TRP A 192 17.04 -23.51 6.57
C TRP A 192 16.10 -24.03 5.48
N LEU A 193 15.72 -23.18 4.51
CA LEU A 193 14.86 -23.59 3.37
C LEU A 193 15.48 -24.72 2.53
N ASN A 194 16.80 -24.76 2.44
CA ASN A 194 17.56 -25.73 1.66
C ASN A 194 18.04 -26.95 2.47
N SER A 195 17.74 -26.99 3.77
CA SER A 195 18.11 -28.08 4.68
C SER A 195 16.93 -29.02 4.89
N GLY A 196 17.21 -30.31 5.04
CA GLY A 196 16.18 -31.28 5.40
C GLY A 196 15.65 -30.99 6.81
N ASN A 197 14.33 -31.01 6.98
CA ASN A 197 13.69 -30.79 8.28
C ASN A 197 12.92 -32.04 8.71
N ALA A 198 13.31 -32.64 9.84
CA ALA A 198 12.72 -33.88 10.35
C ALA A 198 11.20 -33.78 10.61
N ALA A 199 10.72 -32.65 11.13
CA ALA A 199 9.29 -32.41 11.35
C ALA A 199 8.49 -32.30 10.03
N LEU A 200 9.19 -31.96 8.94
CA LEU A 200 8.65 -31.94 7.59
C LEU A 200 8.97 -33.22 6.81
N GLY A 201 9.20 -34.34 7.52
CA GLY A 201 9.46 -35.65 6.91
C GLY A 201 10.86 -35.77 6.29
N GLY A 202 11.83 -34.98 6.76
CA GLY A 202 13.20 -34.94 6.24
C GLY A 202 13.35 -34.17 4.92
N GLN A 203 12.26 -33.63 4.37
CA GLN A 203 12.28 -32.89 3.12
C GLN A 203 12.81 -31.46 3.32
N LYS A 204 13.31 -30.88 2.23
CA LYS A 204 13.71 -29.48 2.21
C LYS A 204 12.46 -28.60 2.06
N PRO A 205 12.24 -27.59 2.92
CA PRO A 205 11.09 -26.70 2.80
C PRO A 205 10.92 -26.10 1.39
N ILE A 206 12.02 -25.76 0.70
CA ILE A 206 11.98 -25.23 -0.68
C ILE A 206 11.27 -26.16 -1.67
N GLN A 207 11.24 -27.46 -1.43
CA GLN A 207 10.57 -28.45 -2.28
C GLN A 207 9.07 -28.57 -1.97
N LEU A 208 8.64 -28.13 -0.79
CA LEU A 208 7.26 -28.22 -0.32
C LEU A 208 6.43 -26.99 -0.71
N ILE A 209 7.03 -25.80 -0.57
CA ILE A 209 6.34 -24.51 -0.75
C ILE A 209 5.76 -24.24 -2.17
N PRO A 210 6.20 -24.90 -3.27
CA PRO A 210 5.53 -24.75 -4.56
C PRO A 210 4.10 -25.31 -4.60
N THR A 211 3.72 -26.11 -3.61
CA THR A 211 2.35 -26.65 -3.47
C THR A 211 1.61 -25.91 -2.36
N ILE A 212 0.30 -25.71 -2.53
CA ILE A 212 -0.53 -25.05 -1.50
C ILE A 212 -0.45 -25.79 -0.17
N GLU A 213 -0.59 -27.12 -0.20
CA GLU A 213 -0.50 -27.97 1.00
C GLU A 213 0.87 -27.87 1.67
N GLY A 214 1.95 -27.95 0.90
CA GLY A 214 3.31 -27.84 1.43
C GLY A 214 3.59 -26.47 2.02
N LEU A 215 3.14 -25.38 1.39
CA LEU A 215 3.28 -24.03 1.93
C LEU A 215 2.54 -23.87 3.27
N VAL A 216 1.29 -24.35 3.36
CA VAL A 216 0.52 -24.34 4.61
C VAL A 216 1.25 -25.13 5.70
N ARG A 217 1.75 -26.33 5.37
CA ARG A 217 2.48 -27.18 6.31
C ARG A 217 3.74 -26.51 6.85
N VAL A 218 4.50 -25.83 5.99
CA VAL A 218 5.71 -25.09 6.39
C VAL A 218 5.38 -23.92 7.32
N VAL A 219 4.33 -23.14 6.99
CA VAL A 219 3.87 -22.03 7.86
C VAL A 219 3.45 -22.54 9.24
N GLN A 220 2.63 -23.59 9.29
CA GLN A 220 2.17 -24.17 10.55
C GLN A 220 3.33 -24.66 11.42
N TYR A 221 4.34 -25.29 10.81
CA TYR A 221 5.54 -25.69 11.53
C TYR A 221 6.29 -24.47 12.11
N LEU A 222 6.60 -23.46 11.29
CA LEU A 222 7.34 -22.28 11.74
C LEU A 222 6.65 -21.57 12.91
N GLU A 223 5.33 -21.39 12.82
CA GLU A 223 4.53 -20.75 13.87
C GLU A 223 4.34 -21.62 15.13
N SER A 224 4.59 -22.93 15.03
CA SER A 224 4.59 -23.82 16.20
C SER A 224 5.91 -23.78 16.98
N VAL A 225 7.01 -23.38 16.33
CA VAL A 225 8.34 -23.26 16.96
C VAL A 225 8.54 -21.88 17.60
N ASP A 226 7.82 -20.87 17.13
CA ASP A 226 7.85 -19.48 17.64
C ASP A 226 7.06 -19.28 18.97
N LYS A 227 6.40 -20.31 19.49
CA LYS A 227 5.62 -20.26 20.76
C LYS A 227 6.29 -21.04 21.87
#